data_AF-A0A7W8S6B2-F1
#
_entry.id   AF-A0A7W8S6B2-F1
#
_cell.length_a   1.000
_cell.length_b   1.000
_cell.length_c   1.000
_cell.angle_alpha   90.00
_cell.angle_beta   90.00
_cell.angle_gamma   90.00
#
_symmetry.space_group_name_H-M   'P 1'
#
loop_
_entity.id
_entity.type
_entity.pdbx_description
1 polymer ?
#
loop_
_entity_poly.entity_id
_entity_poly.type
_entity_poly.pdbx_seq_one_letter_code
_entity_poly.pdbx_strand_id
1 'polypeptide(L)'
;MNDRLVSPTREKIFVVQPKETVIESDSFGAVTLRAMNVKRFREISTHLNNEHPEDFGYELLCEMARGPNGERFTVAAIAGLPAHALPDLRALVDQAVLLCGHRPADAKKA
;
A
#
# COMPACT_ATOMS: atom_id res chain seq x y z
N MET A 1 -20.47 -20.18 -50.97
CA MET A 1 -19.99 -19.00 -50.22
C MET A 1 -20.19 -19.31 -48.74
N ASN A 2 -19.12 -19.62 -48.00
CA ASN A 2 -19.20 -19.90 -46.56
C ASN A 2 -18.50 -18.76 -45.81
N ASP A 3 -19.32 -17.93 -45.16
CA ASP A 3 -18.91 -16.93 -44.19
C ASP A 3 -18.28 -17.60 -42.97
N ARG A 4 -16.96 -17.50 -42.85
CA ARG A 4 -16.25 -17.83 -41.61
C ARG A 4 -16.39 -16.66 -40.65
N LEU A 5 -17.37 -16.76 -39.75
CA LEU A 5 -17.48 -15.88 -38.59
C LEU A 5 -16.24 -16.07 -37.70
N VAL A 6 -15.35 -15.08 -37.72
CA VAL A 6 -14.22 -14.98 -36.80
C VAL A 6 -14.79 -14.83 -35.39
N SER A 7 -14.61 -15.85 -34.56
CA SER A 7 -15.03 -15.80 -33.16
C SER A 7 -14.17 -14.75 -32.43
N PRO A 8 -14.77 -13.77 -31.72
CA PRO A 8 -14.00 -12.80 -30.97
C PRO A 8 -13.21 -13.55 -29.90
N THR A 9 -11.89 -13.41 -29.94
CA THR A 9 -11.00 -13.98 -28.92
C THR A 9 -11.33 -13.28 -27.61
N ARG A 10 -12.06 -13.96 -26.70
CA ARG A 10 -12.32 -13.44 -25.35
C ARG A 10 -10.98 -13.25 -24.66
N GLU A 11 -10.55 -12.00 -24.50
CA GLU A 11 -9.43 -11.68 -23.62
C GLU A 11 -9.72 -12.25 -22.23
N LYS A 12 -8.84 -13.15 -21.77
CA LYS A 12 -8.92 -13.67 -20.41
C LYS A 12 -8.46 -12.57 -19.47
N ILE A 13 -9.42 -11.81 -18.93
CA ILE A 13 -9.16 -10.85 -17.88
C ILE A 13 -8.84 -11.64 -16.61
N PHE A 14 -7.57 -11.62 -16.19
CA PHE A 14 -7.18 -12.15 -14.89
C PHE A 14 -7.58 -11.14 -13.81
N VAL A 15 -8.51 -11.54 -12.94
CA VAL A 15 -8.91 -10.74 -11.77
C VAL A 15 -8.18 -11.30 -10.56
N VAL A 16 -7.19 -10.57 -10.07
CA VAL A 16 -6.52 -10.86 -8.80
C VAL A 16 -7.23 -10.07 -7.71
N GLN A 17 -7.78 -10.74 -6.69
CA GLN A 17 -8.36 -10.03 -5.55
C GLN A 17 -7.25 -9.33 -4.75
N PRO A 18 -7.42 -8.04 -4.41
CA PRO A 18 -6.43 -7.33 -3.61
C PRO A 18 -6.38 -7.95 -2.20
N LYS A 19 -5.16 -8.26 -1.76
CA LYS A 19 -4.91 -8.74 -0.39
C LYS A 19 -5.23 -7.63 0.60
N GLU A 20 -5.84 -7.99 1.71
CA GLU A 20 -6.20 -7.08 2.81
C GLU A 20 -5.81 -7.71 4.14
N THR A 21 -5.45 -6.88 5.11
CA THR A 21 -5.18 -7.29 6.49
C THR A 21 -5.64 -6.20 7.46
N VAL A 22 -6.00 -6.59 8.67
CA VAL A 22 -6.39 -5.68 9.75
C VAL A 22 -5.34 -5.75 10.83
N ILE A 23 -4.90 -4.59 11.31
CA ILE A 23 -3.89 -4.43 12.34
C ILE A 23 -4.52 -3.67 13.50
N GLU A 24 -4.53 -4.30 14.66
CA GLU A 24 -4.93 -3.65 15.91
C GLU A 24 -3.78 -2.79 16.41
N SER A 25 -4.07 -1.53 16.71
CA SER A 25 -3.13 -0.56 17.28
C SER A 25 -3.77 0.15 18.47
N ASP A 26 -2.99 0.38 19.51
CA ASP A 26 -3.44 1.12 20.70
C ASP A 26 -3.69 2.60 20.38
N SER A 27 -2.93 3.16 19.44
CA SER A 27 -2.98 4.57 19.04
C SER A 27 -4.01 4.88 17.96
N PHE A 28 -4.28 3.93 17.05
CA PHE A 28 -5.11 4.14 15.86
C PHE A 28 -6.35 3.23 15.78
N GLY A 29 -6.52 2.31 16.73
CA GLY A 29 -7.56 1.28 16.69
C GLY A 29 -7.30 0.25 15.59
N ALA A 30 -8.37 -0.37 15.10
CA ALA A 30 -8.31 -1.35 14.03
C ALA A 30 -8.07 -0.67 12.67
N VAL A 31 -6.84 -0.77 12.16
CA VAL A 31 -6.43 -0.21 10.87
C VAL A 31 -6.43 -1.30 9.80
N THR A 32 -7.21 -1.09 8.76
CA THR A 32 -7.23 -1.95 7.58
C THR A 32 -6.17 -1.51 6.57
N LEU A 33 -5.28 -2.41 6.18
CA LEU A 33 -4.35 -2.24 5.08
C LEU A 33 -4.80 -3.03 3.86
N ARG A 34 -5.03 -2.33 2.74
CA ARG A 34 -5.39 -2.96 1.47
C ARG A 34 -4.31 -2.76 0.42
N ALA A 35 -3.97 -3.82 -0.29
CA ALA A 35 -2.99 -3.79 -1.37
C ALA A 35 -3.41 -2.80 -2.46
N MET A 36 -2.51 -1.87 -2.78
CA MET A 36 -2.69 -0.95 -3.89
C MET A 36 -2.42 -1.63 -5.23
N ASN A 37 -2.89 -1.02 -6.32
CA ASN A 37 -2.61 -1.53 -7.66
C ASN A 37 -1.16 -1.22 -8.09
N VAL A 38 -0.65 -1.99 -9.06
CA VAL A 38 0.74 -1.89 -9.55
C VAL A 38 1.05 -0.52 -10.16
N LYS A 39 0.07 0.13 -10.81
CA LYS A 39 0.27 1.46 -11.40
C LYS A 39 0.60 2.48 -10.31
N ARG A 40 -0.21 2.52 -9.25
CA ARG A 40 -0.03 3.43 -8.12
C ARG A 40 1.26 3.14 -7.35
N PHE A 41 1.55 1.86 -7.15
CA PHE A 41 2.80 1.44 -6.55
C PHE A 41 4.03 1.94 -7.33
N ARG A 42 4.01 1.85 -8.67
CA ARG A 42 5.10 2.37 -9.52
C ARG A 42 5.23 3.89 -9.45
N GLU A 43 4.12 4.62 -9.41
CA GLU A 43 4.14 6.08 -9.23
C GLU A 43 4.85 6.45 -7.92
N ILE A 44 4.44 5.86 -6.79
CA ILE A 44 5.05 6.09 -5.47
C ILE A 44 6.52 5.62 -5.45
N SER A 45 6.82 4.46 -6.03
CA SER A 45 8.20 3.92 -6.06
C SER A 45 9.15 4.72 -6.93
N THR A 46 8.65 5.54 -7.86
CA THR A 46 9.54 6.43 -8.64
C THR A 46 10.14 7.52 -7.75
N HIS A 47 9.48 7.87 -6.64
CA HIS A 47 10.00 8.81 -5.64
C HIS A 47 11.12 8.23 -4.77
N LEU A 48 11.26 6.90 -4.63
CA LEU A 48 12.38 6.26 -3.92
C LEU A 48 13.75 6.56 -4.52
N ASN A 49 13.82 6.81 -5.82
CA ASN A 49 15.08 7.19 -6.47
C ASN A 49 15.46 8.65 -6.19
N ASN A 50 14.55 9.44 -5.60
CA ASN A 50 14.74 10.84 -5.27
C ASN A 50 14.74 11.01 -3.74
N GLU A 51 15.94 10.98 -3.18
CA GLU A 51 16.40 11.67 -1.96
C GLU A 51 15.87 11.23 -0.57
N HIS A 52 14.68 10.62 -0.39
CA HIS A 52 14.16 10.28 0.96
C HIS A 52 13.47 8.90 1.08
N PRO A 53 14.24 7.82 1.31
CA PRO A 53 13.68 6.46 1.46
C PRO A 53 12.78 6.30 2.70
N GLU A 54 12.95 7.13 3.73
CA GLU A 54 12.09 7.16 4.91
C GLU A 54 10.65 7.60 4.61
N ASP A 55 10.45 8.50 3.64
CA ASP A 55 9.13 9.06 3.31
C ASP A 55 8.29 8.08 2.47
N PHE A 56 8.95 7.20 1.73
CA PHE A 56 8.29 6.16 0.95
C PHE A 56 7.37 5.26 1.79
N GLY A 57 7.82 4.89 2.99
CA GLY A 57 7.02 4.07 3.91
C GLY A 57 5.72 4.76 4.32
N TYR A 58 5.76 6.07 4.58
CA TYR A 58 4.60 6.85 4.96
C TYR A 58 3.65 7.09 3.78
N GLU A 59 4.16 7.29 2.57
CA GLU A 59 3.33 7.42 1.37
C GLU A 59 2.58 6.12 1.05
N LEU A 60 3.27 4.98 1.16
CA LEU A 60 2.64 3.66 1.03
C LEU A 60 1.51 3.49 2.05
N LEU A 61 1.79 3.84 3.31
CA LEU A 61 0.80 3.76 4.38
C LEU A 61 -0.43 4.65 4.06
N CYS A 62 -0.23 5.90 3.65
CA CYS A 62 -1.33 6.82 3.35
C CYS A 62 -2.25 6.31 2.24
N GLU A 63 -1.70 5.65 1.23
CA GLU A 63 -2.49 5.07 0.14
C GLU A 63 -3.29 3.85 0.62
N MET A 64 -2.65 2.96 1.39
CA MET A 64 -3.15 1.62 1.74
C MET A 64 -4.02 1.58 3.00
N ALA A 65 -3.75 2.44 3.97
CA ALA A 65 -4.34 2.36 5.30
C ALA A 65 -5.69 3.06 5.38
N ARG A 66 -6.63 2.39 6.04
CA ARG A 66 -7.92 2.93 6.44
C ARG A 66 -8.11 2.71 7.93
N GLY A 67 -8.41 3.77 8.66
CA GLY A 67 -8.74 3.65 10.08
C GLY A 67 -10.12 2.99 10.29
N PRO A 68 -10.51 2.78 11.55
CA PRO A 68 -11.72 2.03 11.92
C PRO A 68 -13.01 2.61 11.34
N ASN A 69 -13.07 3.92 11.05
CA ASN A 69 -14.24 4.57 10.45
C ASN A 69 -14.04 4.89 8.96
N GLY A 70 -13.00 4.32 8.33
CA GLY A 70 -12.67 4.54 6.92
C GLY A 70 -11.80 5.78 6.65
N GLU A 71 -11.33 6.47 7.69
CA GLU A 71 -10.40 7.59 7.58
C GLU A 71 -9.10 7.20 6.89
N ARG A 72 -8.48 8.15 6.19
CA ARG A 72 -7.19 7.94 5.53
C ARG A 72 -6.08 8.59 6.32
N PHE A 73 -4.93 7.94 6.35
CA PHE A 73 -3.70 8.59 6.77
C PHE A 73 -3.27 9.61 5.72
N THR A 74 -2.68 10.71 6.18
CA THR A 74 -2.06 11.73 5.32
C THR A 74 -0.70 12.09 5.89
N VAL A 75 0.22 12.53 5.04
CA VAL A 75 1.56 12.97 5.47
C VAL A 75 1.46 14.08 6.52
N ALA A 76 0.51 15.02 6.35
CA ALA A 76 0.26 16.09 7.31
C ALA A 76 -0.22 15.57 8.68
N ALA A 77 -1.12 14.57 8.69
CA ALA A 77 -1.57 13.94 9.93
C ALA A 77 -0.42 13.20 10.62
N ILE A 78 0.41 12.49 9.87
CA ILE A 78 1.58 11.76 10.39
C ILE A 78 2.59 12.71 11.05
N ALA A 79 2.89 13.84 10.41
CA ALA A 79 3.81 14.84 10.94
C ALA A 79 3.34 15.46 12.28
N GLY A 80 2.02 15.48 12.53
CA GLY A 80 1.42 15.98 13.76
C GLY A 80 1.25 14.94 14.87
N LEU A 81 1.67 13.69 14.65
CA LEU A 81 1.45 12.62 15.62
C LEU A 81 2.30 12.79 16.89
N PRO A 82 1.75 12.46 18.07
CA PRO A 82 2.52 12.45 19.30
C PRO A 82 3.55 11.31 19.27
N ALA A 83 4.69 11.52 19.94
CA ALA A 83 5.82 10.59 19.90
C ALA A 83 5.48 9.16 20.39
N HIS A 84 4.48 9.01 21.27
CA HIS A 84 4.05 7.69 21.76
C HIS A 84 3.35 6.85 20.69
N ALA A 85 2.85 7.46 19.60
CA ALA A 85 2.23 6.75 18.48
C ALA A 85 3.26 6.24 17.45
N LEU A 86 4.54 6.61 17.59
CA LEU A 86 5.61 6.19 16.66
C LEU A 86 5.79 4.66 16.56
N PRO A 87 5.74 3.87 17.65
CA PRO A 87 5.86 2.42 17.55
C PRO A 87 4.74 1.80 16.70
N ASP A 88 3.50 2.22 16.93
CA ASP A 88 2.33 1.76 16.18
C ASP A 88 2.40 2.20 14.72
N LEU A 89 2.78 3.46 14.48
CA LEU A 89 2.97 3.98 13.13
C LEU A 89 4.02 3.14 12.37
N ARG A 90 5.12 2.80 13.02
CA ARG A 90 6.18 1.98 12.41
C ARG A 90 5.71 0.57 12.09
N ALA A 91 4.95 -0.05 13.00
CA ALA A 91 4.36 -1.36 12.74
C ALA A 91 3.42 -1.34 11.53
N LEU A 92 2.60 -0.30 11.41
CA LEU A 92 1.71 -0.11 10.25
C LEU A 92 2.49 0.05 8.94
N VAL A 93 3.55 0.88 8.94
CA VAL A 93 4.41 1.06 7.77
C VAL A 93 5.07 -0.27 7.36
N ASP A 94 5.65 -1.00 8.30
CA ASP A 94 6.32 -2.28 8.02
C ASP A 94 5.35 -3.30 7.41
N GLN A 95 4.11 -3.34 7.89
CA GLN A 95 3.07 -4.21 7.31
C GLN A 95 2.59 -3.76 5.94
N ALA A 96 2.50 -2.45 5.69
CA ALA A 96 2.17 -1.93 4.36
C ALA A 96 3.24 -2.32 3.33
N VAL A 97 4.52 -2.20 3.69
CA VAL A 97 5.67 -2.61 2.87
C VAL A 97 5.64 -4.12 2.59
N LEU A 98 5.39 -4.94 3.63
CA LEU A 98 5.26 -6.40 3.51
C LEU A 98 4.13 -6.81 2.56
N LEU A 99 2.99 -6.11 2.62
CA LEU A 99 1.83 -6.40 1.79
C LEU A 99 2.08 -6.06 0.30
N CYS A 100 2.97 -5.10 0.03
CA CYS A 100 3.49 -4.80 -1.31
C CYS A 100 4.57 -5.78 -1.80
N GLY A 101 4.94 -6.80 -1.00
CA GLY A 101 5.92 -7.82 -1.39
C GLY A 101 7.37 -7.42 -1.15
N HIS A 102 7.63 -6.28 -0.51
CA HIS A 102 8.96 -5.89 -0.06
C HIS A 102 9.21 -6.45 1.34
N ARG A 103 10.40 -7.02 1.60
CA ARG A 103 10.77 -7.37 2.98
C ARG A 103 11.29 -6.10 3.66
N PRO A 104 10.94 -5.84 4.93
CA PRO A 104 11.48 -4.71 5.69
C PRO A 104 13.02 -4.68 5.73
N ALA A 105 13.65 -5.85 5.57
CA ALA A 105 15.11 -6.00 5.50
C ALA A 105 15.76 -5.56 4.18
N ASP A 106 14.99 -5.49 3.08
CA ASP A 106 15.53 -5.07 1.76
C ASP A 106 15.70 -3.53 1.70
N ALA A 107 15.03 -2.75 2.56
CA ALA A 107 15.21 -1.30 2.70
C ALA A 107 16.48 -0.89 3.46
N LYS A 108 17.18 -1.83 4.13
CA LYS A 108 18.42 -1.56 4.88
C LYS A 108 19.71 -1.83 4.08
N LYS A 109 19.60 -2.17 2.80
CA LYS A 109 20.76 -2.57 1.96
C LYS A 109 20.85 -1.90 0.59
N ALA A 110 20.12 -0.81 0.37
CA ALA A 110 20.33 0.06 -0.79
C ALA A 110 21.20 1.25 -0.39
#